data_AF-A0A0E1X9L6-F1
#
_entry.id   AF-A0A0E1X9L6-F1
#
_cell.length_a   1.000
_cell.length_b   1.000
_cell.length_c   1.000
_cell.angle_alpha   90.00
_cell.angle_beta   90.00
_cell.angle_gamma   90.00
#
_symmetry.space_group_name_H-M   'P 1'
#
loop_
_entity.id
_entity.type
_entity.pdbx_description
1 polymer ?
#
loop_
_entity_poly.entity_id
_entity_poly.type
_entity_poly.pdbx_seq_one_letter_code
_entity_poly.pdbx_strand_id
1 'polypeptide(L)'
;MKMTAIAKASLALSILATGVITSTAQTVNASEHESKYENVTKDIFDLRDYYSRASKELKNVTGYRYSKGGKHYLIFDKNRKFTRIQIFGKDIERIKKRKNPGLDIFVVKEAENRNGTVYSYGGVTKKNQGAYYDYLSAPRFVIKKEVGAGVSVHVKRYYIYKEEISLKELDFKLRQYLIQDFDLYKKFPKASKIKVTMKDGGYYTFELNKKLQTNRMSDVIDGRNIEKIEANIR
;
A
#
# COMPACT_ATOMS: atom_id res chain seq x y z
N MET A 1 -3.80 -34.16 -38.06
CA MET A 1 -4.25 -33.72 -36.73
C MET A 1 -4.07 -34.85 -35.72
N LYS A 2 -3.15 -34.71 -34.75
CA LYS A 2 -3.22 -35.35 -33.43
C LYS A 2 -2.49 -34.44 -32.44
N MET A 3 -3.23 -33.93 -31.46
CA MET A 3 -2.79 -32.95 -30.47
C MET A 3 -1.99 -33.65 -29.36
N THR A 4 -0.81 -33.12 -29.03
CA THR A 4 -0.02 -33.51 -27.86
C THR A 4 -0.52 -32.75 -26.63
N ALA A 5 -0.91 -33.48 -25.58
CA ALA A 5 -1.33 -32.93 -24.31
C ALA A 5 -0.11 -32.46 -23.51
N ILE A 6 -0.09 -31.17 -23.14
CA ILE A 6 0.89 -30.59 -22.21
C ILE A 6 0.35 -30.78 -20.80
N ALA A 7 0.98 -31.64 -20.01
CA ALA A 7 0.73 -31.79 -18.59
C ALA A 7 1.18 -30.52 -17.83
N LYS A 8 0.27 -29.90 -17.09
CA LYS A 8 0.57 -28.77 -16.19
C LYS A 8 1.26 -29.32 -14.94
N ALA A 9 2.54 -29.01 -14.76
CA ALA A 9 3.25 -29.24 -13.51
C ALA A 9 2.84 -28.16 -12.49
N SER A 10 2.18 -28.58 -11.41
CA SER A 10 1.89 -27.75 -10.25
C SER A 10 3.13 -27.64 -9.37
N LEU A 11 3.62 -26.41 -9.16
CA LEU A 11 4.75 -26.13 -8.29
C LEU A 11 4.26 -26.11 -6.82
N ALA A 12 4.37 -27.24 -6.12
CA ALA A 12 4.17 -27.31 -4.68
C ALA A 12 5.51 -27.02 -3.98
N LEU A 13 5.64 -25.87 -3.32
CA LEU A 13 6.74 -25.61 -2.38
C LEU A 13 6.35 -26.16 -1.01
N SER A 14 6.79 -27.37 -0.71
CA SER A 14 6.87 -27.92 0.64
C SER A 14 8.21 -27.50 1.26
N ILE A 15 8.20 -26.55 2.19
CA ILE A 15 9.31 -26.35 3.12
C ILE A 15 8.73 -26.44 4.54
N LEU A 16 8.91 -27.61 5.14
CA LEU A 16 8.71 -27.84 6.56
C LEU A 16 10.02 -27.47 7.26
N ALA A 17 10.03 -26.38 8.01
CA ALA A 17 11.12 -26.03 8.91
C ALA A 17 10.54 -25.90 10.32
N THR A 18 10.68 -26.96 11.10
CA THR A 18 10.40 -26.99 12.53
C THR A 18 11.43 -26.13 13.25
N GLY A 19 10.98 -24.97 13.76
CA GLY A 19 11.69 -24.18 14.74
C GLY A 19 10.69 -23.76 15.81
N VAL A 20 10.73 -24.43 16.96
CA VAL A 20 9.95 -24.06 18.15
C VAL A 20 10.37 -22.65 18.58
N ILE A 21 9.46 -21.69 18.44
CA ILE A 21 9.57 -20.39 19.11
C ILE A 21 8.63 -20.45 20.30
N THR A 22 9.19 -20.66 21.49
CA THR A 22 8.50 -20.37 22.75
C THR A 22 8.41 -18.85 22.88
N SER A 23 7.39 -18.23 22.32
CA SER A 23 7.03 -16.86 22.66
C SER A 23 6.16 -16.90 23.91
N THR A 24 6.68 -16.43 25.04
CA THR A 24 5.90 -16.07 26.20
C THR A 24 4.86 -15.03 25.78
N ALA A 25 3.61 -15.45 25.65
CA ALA A 25 2.50 -14.55 25.43
C ALA A 25 2.34 -13.69 26.69
N GLN A 26 2.75 -12.43 26.64
CA GLN A 26 2.15 -11.43 27.51
C GLN A 26 0.70 -11.30 27.08
N THR A 27 -0.19 -11.91 27.88
CA THR A 27 -1.63 -11.73 27.79
C THR A 27 -1.93 -10.26 28.05
N VAL A 28 -2.17 -9.51 26.98
CA VAL A 28 -2.81 -8.19 27.10
C VAL A 28 -4.23 -8.47 27.60
N ASN A 29 -4.59 -7.89 28.75
CA ASN A 29 -5.90 -8.08 29.37
C ASN A 29 -7.02 -7.82 28.37
N ALA A 30 -7.82 -8.85 28.10
CA ALA A 30 -8.93 -8.84 27.16
C ALA A 30 -10.18 -8.08 27.68
N SER A 31 -10.16 -7.60 28.92
CA SER A 31 -11.35 -7.09 29.61
C SER A 31 -11.77 -5.66 29.24
N GLU A 32 -10.95 -4.87 28.53
CA GLU A 32 -11.38 -3.57 28.00
C GLU A 32 -11.98 -3.63 26.58
N HIS A 33 -11.97 -4.81 25.94
CA HIS A 33 -12.12 -4.95 24.49
C HIS A 33 -13.51 -5.34 23.98
N GLU A 34 -14.45 -5.74 24.84
CA GLU A 34 -15.69 -6.41 24.39
C GLU A 34 -16.83 -5.49 23.94
N SER A 35 -16.85 -4.20 24.27
CA SER A 35 -18.01 -3.35 23.96
C SER A 35 -17.94 -2.60 22.61
N LYS A 36 -16.79 -2.60 21.90
CA LYS A 36 -16.56 -1.74 20.73
C LYS A 36 -16.15 -2.45 19.43
N TYR A 37 -15.88 -3.76 19.46
CA TYR A 37 -15.31 -4.50 18.34
C TYR A 37 -16.02 -5.83 18.13
N GLU A 38 -16.58 -6.05 16.94
CA GLU A 38 -17.35 -7.24 16.60
C GLU A 38 -16.48 -8.21 15.78
N ASN A 39 -16.13 -9.37 16.35
CA ASN A 39 -15.40 -10.47 15.68
C ASN A 39 -14.09 -10.05 14.98
N VAL A 40 -13.23 -9.29 15.66
CA VAL A 40 -11.99 -8.73 15.08
C VAL A 40 -10.78 -9.59 15.48
N THR A 41 -10.04 -10.09 14.50
CA THR A 41 -8.80 -10.88 14.71
C THR A 41 -7.59 -9.96 14.92
N LYS A 42 -6.51 -10.50 15.51
CA LYS A 42 -5.21 -9.80 15.64
C LYS A 42 -4.75 -9.19 14.32
N ASP A 43 -4.91 -9.91 13.21
CA ASP A 43 -4.52 -9.44 11.87
C ASP A 43 -5.23 -8.14 11.46
N ILE A 44 -6.50 -7.97 11.82
CA ILE A 44 -7.25 -6.74 11.51
C ILE A 44 -6.75 -5.56 12.35
N PHE A 45 -6.41 -5.80 13.62
CA PHE A 45 -5.78 -4.77 14.44
C PHE A 45 -4.40 -4.39 13.91
N ASP A 46 -3.58 -5.36 13.48
CA ASP A 46 -2.28 -5.10 12.86
C ASP A 46 -2.42 -4.29 11.55
N LEU A 47 -3.48 -4.54 10.76
CA LEU A 47 -3.80 -3.72 9.58
C LEU A 47 -4.21 -2.30 9.98
N ARG A 48 -5.12 -2.16 10.94
CA ARG A 48 -5.55 -0.85 11.45
C ARG A 48 -4.36 -0.04 11.93
N ASP A 49 -3.54 -0.64 12.77
CA ASP A 49 -2.38 0.01 13.35
C ASP A 49 -1.37 0.39 12.25
N TYR A 50 -1.13 -0.49 11.27
CA TYR A 50 -0.26 -0.17 10.12
C TYR A 50 -0.78 1.03 9.32
N TYR A 51 -2.06 1.02 8.90
CA TYR A 51 -2.65 2.07 8.07
C TYR A 51 -3.01 3.35 8.84
N SER A 52 -2.92 3.32 10.17
CA SER A 52 -3.04 4.50 11.03
C SER A 52 -1.69 5.17 11.33
N ARG A 53 -0.57 4.56 10.94
CA ARG A 53 0.78 5.14 11.15
C ARG A 53 0.96 6.46 10.40
N ALA A 54 1.92 7.24 10.89
CA ALA A 54 2.45 8.36 10.14
C ALA A 54 3.09 7.89 8.82
N SER A 55 2.74 8.55 7.72
CA SER A 55 3.44 8.45 6.46
C SER A 55 4.25 9.72 6.21
N LYS A 56 5.26 9.63 5.34
CA LYS A 56 6.10 10.77 4.97
C LYS A 56 6.38 10.77 3.48
N GLU A 57 6.33 11.94 2.87
CA GLU A 57 6.72 12.13 1.47
C GLU A 57 8.11 12.78 1.38
N LEU A 58 9.04 12.12 0.68
CA LEU A 58 10.34 12.70 0.36
C LEU A 58 10.31 13.20 -1.07
N LYS A 59 10.19 14.52 -1.24
CA LYS A 59 10.14 15.16 -2.56
C LYS A 59 11.53 15.48 -3.12
N ASN A 60 11.67 15.33 -4.45
CA ASN A 60 12.84 15.66 -5.27
C ASN A 60 14.17 15.15 -4.67
N VAL A 61 14.23 13.85 -4.36
CA VAL A 61 15.42 13.19 -3.82
C VAL A 61 16.15 12.39 -4.87
N THR A 62 17.42 12.09 -4.59
CA THR A 62 18.24 11.19 -5.40
C THR A 62 18.34 9.83 -4.71
N GLY A 63 17.93 8.78 -5.40
CA GLY A 63 18.02 7.40 -4.94
C GLY A 63 19.28 6.71 -5.47
N TYR A 64 20.04 6.10 -4.57
CA TYR A 64 21.20 5.28 -4.93
C TYR A 64 20.85 3.80 -4.91
N ARG A 65 20.92 3.15 -6.08
CA ARG A 65 20.54 1.75 -6.25
C ARG A 65 21.65 0.81 -5.85
N TYR A 66 21.27 -0.26 -5.17
CA TYR A 66 22.11 -1.42 -4.93
C TYR A 66 21.25 -2.68 -4.77
N SER A 67 21.89 -3.85 -4.87
CA SER A 67 21.24 -5.15 -4.71
C SER A 67 21.95 -5.95 -3.64
N LYS A 68 21.21 -6.72 -2.84
CA LYS A 68 21.77 -7.62 -1.82
C LYS A 68 20.87 -8.83 -1.64
N GLY A 69 21.42 -10.04 -1.75
CA GLY A 69 20.70 -11.30 -1.54
C GLY A 69 19.45 -11.44 -2.43
N GLY A 70 19.58 -11.15 -3.73
CA GLY A 70 18.46 -11.20 -4.68
C GLY A 70 17.40 -10.11 -4.53
N LYS A 71 17.56 -9.18 -3.58
CA LYS A 71 16.65 -8.04 -3.37
C LYS A 71 17.28 -6.75 -3.87
N HIS A 72 16.43 -5.83 -4.32
CA HIS A 72 16.84 -4.56 -4.89
C HIS A 72 16.39 -3.39 -4.02
N TYR A 73 17.28 -2.42 -3.83
CA TYR A 73 17.08 -1.32 -2.91
C TYR A 73 17.47 0.02 -3.52
N LEU A 74 16.85 1.07 -2.99
CA LEU A 74 17.30 2.45 -3.11
C LEU A 74 17.57 2.99 -1.71
N ILE A 75 18.72 3.64 -1.53
CA ILE A 75 18.98 4.45 -0.35
C ILE A 75 18.86 5.93 -0.71
N PHE A 76 18.19 6.67 0.17
CA PHE A 76 17.98 8.11 0.06
C PHE A 76 18.57 8.76 1.31
N ASP A 77 19.28 9.86 1.11
CA ASP A 77 19.69 10.76 2.17
C ASP A 77 18.96 12.09 1.99
N LYS A 78 18.23 12.51 3.04
CA LYS A 78 17.65 13.85 3.13
C LYS A 78 17.93 14.40 4.52
N ASN A 79 18.79 15.41 4.60
CA ASN A 79 19.18 16.06 5.84
C ASN A 79 19.78 15.08 6.87
N ARG A 80 20.69 14.20 6.44
CA ARG A 80 21.35 13.16 7.26
C ARG A 80 20.40 12.10 7.83
N LYS A 81 19.15 12.04 7.34
CA LYS A 81 18.20 10.97 7.65
C LYS A 81 18.13 10.01 6.48
N PHE A 82 18.60 8.78 6.72
CA PHE A 82 18.65 7.75 5.69
C PHE A 82 17.34 6.99 5.61
N THR A 83 16.84 6.79 4.40
CA THR A 83 15.67 5.94 4.13
C THR A 83 16.07 4.90 3.10
N ARG A 84 15.87 3.62 3.44
CA ARG A 84 16.06 2.48 2.55
C ARG A 84 14.73 1.97 2.04
N ILE A 85 14.56 1.96 0.74
CA ILE A 85 13.37 1.46 0.06
C ILE A 85 13.73 0.17 -0.67
N GLN A 86 13.04 -0.93 -0.38
CA GLN A 86 13.09 -2.10 -1.25
C GLN A 86 12.12 -1.91 -2.40
N ILE A 87 12.57 -2.19 -3.63
CA ILE A 87 11.77 -2.02 -4.85
C ILE A 87 11.51 -3.36 -5.54
N PHE A 88 10.40 -3.44 -6.27
CA PHE A 88 9.85 -4.70 -6.80
C PHE A 88 9.36 -4.53 -8.24
N GLY A 89 9.14 -5.66 -8.93
CA GLY A 89 8.50 -5.68 -10.23
C GLY A 89 9.16 -4.74 -11.25
N LYS A 90 8.35 -3.91 -11.91
CA LYS A 90 8.81 -3.00 -12.97
C LYS A 90 9.84 -1.97 -12.50
N ASP A 91 9.90 -1.64 -11.20
CA ASP A 91 10.89 -0.71 -10.66
C ASP A 91 12.33 -1.21 -10.78
N ILE A 92 12.52 -2.53 -10.80
CA ILE A 92 13.84 -3.14 -10.90
C ILE A 92 14.51 -2.69 -12.20
N GLU A 93 13.77 -2.69 -13.31
CA GLU A 93 14.24 -2.26 -14.62
C GLU A 93 14.12 -0.75 -14.84
N ARG A 94 13.00 -0.15 -14.42
CA ARG A 94 12.74 1.30 -14.54
C ARG A 94 13.81 2.13 -13.86
N ILE A 95 14.36 1.64 -12.75
CA ILE A 95 15.32 2.34 -11.89
C ILE A 95 16.68 1.64 -11.94
N LYS A 96 17.14 1.19 -13.11
CA LYS A 96 18.38 0.40 -13.24
C LYS A 96 19.68 1.14 -12.93
N LYS A 97 19.70 2.48 -13.08
CA LYS A 97 20.93 3.28 -12.90
C LYS A 97 21.38 3.26 -11.44
N ARG A 98 22.69 3.41 -11.19
CA ARG A 98 23.22 3.51 -9.81
C ARG A 98 22.73 4.76 -9.09
N LYS A 99 22.62 5.89 -9.80
CA LYS A 99 22.13 7.18 -9.28
C LYS A 99 20.85 7.56 -10.03
N ASN A 100 19.78 7.83 -9.30
CA ASN A 100 18.45 8.14 -9.85
C ASN A 100 17.94 9.44 -9.22
N PRO A 101 18.20 10.60 -9.85
CA PRO A 101 17.73 11.90 -9.35
C PRO A 101 16.24 12.12 -9.68
N GLY A 102 15.63 13.13 -9.05
CA GLY A 102 14.28 13.59 -9.39
C GLY A 102 13.17 12.61 -9.01
N LEU A 103 13.32 11.93 -7.87
CA LEU A 103 12.33 10.99 -7.37
C LEU A 103 11.54 11.60 -6.21
N ASP A 104 10.26 11.25 -6.14
CA ASP A 104 9.39 11.45 -5.00
C ASP A 104 9.07 10.10 -4.37
N ILE A 105 9.18 10.00 -3.04
CA ILE A 105 9.06 8.74 -2.31
C ILE A 105 7.95 8.83 -1.25
N PHE A 106 6.97 7.93 -1.32
CA PHE A 106 5.97 7.76 -0.28
C PHE A 106 6.41 6.69 0.73
N VAL A 107 6.79 7.13 1.93
CA VAL A 107 7.41 6.31 2.97
C VAL A 107 6.39 5.96 4.05
N VAL A 108 6.26 4.65 4.30
CA VAL A 108 5.55 4.10 5.47
C VAL A 108 6.53 3.16 6.19
N LYS A 109 6.84 3.45 7.45
CA LYS A 109 7.87 2.71 8.19
C LYS A 109 7.45 1.25 8.43
N GLU A 110 8.22 0.34 7.87
CA GLU A 110 8.11 -1.11 8.08
C GLU A 110 9.05 -1.57 9.20
N ALA A 111 10.26 -1.00 9.23
CA ALA A 111 11.26 -1.23 10.26
C ALA A 111 12.20 -0.02 10.35
N GLU A 112 13.02 0.01 11.39
CA GLU A 112 14.12 0.97 11.55
C GLU A 112 15.31 0.24 12.16
N ASN A 113 16.51 0.50 11.63
CA ASN A 113 17.72 -0.07 12.21
C ASN A 113 18.21 0.75 13.41
N ARG A 114 19.21 0.24 14.15
CA ARG A 114 19.81 0.93 15.30
C ARG A 114 20.35 2.33 14.99
N ASN A 115 20.68 2.60 13.73
CA ASN A 115 21.23 3.88 13.28
C ASN A 115 20.12 4.86 12.81
N GLY A 116 18.85 4.55 13.05
CA GLY A 116 17.72 5.40 12.64
C GLY A 116 17.42 5.38 11.14
N THR A 117 17.96 4.41 10.38
CA THR A 117 17.63 4.24 8.96
C THR A 117 16.26 3.60 8.84
N VAL A 118 15.32 4.37 8.29
CA VAL A 118 13.95 3.90 8.05
C VAL A 118 13.93 2.92 6.89
N TYR A 119 13.19 1.83 7.04
CA TYR A 119 12.93 0.85 5.99
C TYR A 119 11.48 0.91 5.51
N SER A 120 11.29 0.91 4.19
CA SER A 120 9.96 0.83 3.57
C SER A 120 9.99 0.04 2.26
N TYR A 121 8.80 -0.26 1.73
CA TYR A 121 8.58 -1.00 0.49
C TYR A 121 7.99 -0.10 -0.58
N GLY A 122 8.57 -0.08 -1.78
CA GLY A 122 8.03 0.61 -2.95
C GLY A 122 7.80 2.11 -2.74
N GLY A 123 6.74 2.63 -3.34
CA GLY A 123 6.34 4.04 -3.19
C GLY A 123 7.25 5.02 -3.95
N VAL A 124 7.99 4.55 -4.94
CA VAL A 124 8.93 5.36 -5.72
C VAL A 124 8.24 5.89 -6.97
N THR A 125 8.26 7.19 -7.16
CA THR A 125 7.67 7.86 -8.32
C THR A 125 8.63 8.92 -8.86
N LYS A 126 8.53 9.25 -10.15
CA LYS A 126 9.15 10.47 -10.65
C LYS A 126 8.48 11.70 -10.03
N LYS A 127 9.26 12.76 -9.80
CA LYS A 127 8.70 14.08 -9.51
C LYS A 127 7.87 14.58 -10.69
N ASN A 128 6.95 15.51 -10.41
CA ASN A 128 6.25 16.23 -11.47
C ASN A 128 7.26 16.97 -12.35
N GLN A 129 7.01 16.94 -13.66
CA GLN A 129 7.72 17.75 -14.66
C GLN A 129 6.99 19.05 -14.93
N GLY A 130 5.64 19.00 -14.99
CA GLY A 130 4.82 20.20 -15.11
C GLY A 130 4.79 21.05 -13.84
N ALA A 131 4.58 22.35 -14.02
CA ALA A 131 4.24 23.27 -12.93
C ALA A 131 2.72 23.27 -12.74
N TYR A 132 2.26 23.03 -11.51
CA TYR A 132 0.84 23.01 -11.15
C TYR A 132 0.66 23.89 -9.91
N TYR A 133 -0.32 24.78 -9.95
CA TYR A 133 -0.65 25.66 -8.82
C TYR A 133 -1.32 24.87 -7.68
N ASP A 134 -2.18 23.92 -8.05
CA ASP A 134 -3.04 23.15 -7.17
C ASP A 134 -3.05 21.65 -7.55
N TYR A 135 -4.21 21.00 -7.51
CA TYR A 135 -4.36 19.59 -7.86
C TYR A 135 -4.38 19.41 -9.38
N LEU A 136 -3.77 18.33 -9.85
CA LEU A 136 -3.79 17.95 -11.27
C LEU A 136 -4.98 17.05 -11.63
N SER A 137 -5.62 16.46 -10.63
CA SER A 137 -6.80 15.61 -10.82
C SER A 137 -7.60 15.54 -9.52
N ALA A 138 -8.92 15.50 -9.65
CA ALA A 138 -9.85 15.41 -8.53
C ALA A 138 -10.96 14.38 -8.80
N PRO A 139 -10.61 13.09 -8.97
CA PRO A 139 -11.60 12.03 -9.15
C PRO A 139 -12.59 11.99 -7.99
N ARG A 140 -13.83 11.56 -8.29
CA ARG A 140 -14.82 11.29 -7.24
C ARG A 140 -14.35 10.09 -6.44
N PHE A 141 -14.35 10.24 -5.11
CA PHE A 141 -14.23 9.13 -4.18
C PHE A 141 -15.59 8.84 -3.57
N VAL A 142 -16.20 7.74 -4.01
CA VAL A 142 -17.52 7.28 -3.59
C VAL A 142 -17.36 6.17 -2.57
N ILE A 143 -17.89 6.35 -1.37
CA ILE A 143 -17.83 5.39 -0.28
C ILE A 143 -19.24 4.89 -0.05
N LYS A 144 -19.44 3.58 -0.18
CA LYS A 144 -20.69 2.89 0.11
C LYS A 144 -20.48 2.06 1.37
N LYS A 145 -21.22 2.37 2.44
CA LYS A 145 -21.16 1.66 3.72
C LYS A 145 -22.48 0.94 3.98
N GLU A 146 -22.43 -0.34 4.30
CA GLU A 146 -23.60 -1.10 4.76
C GLU A 146 -24.08 -0.56 6.12
N VAL A 147 -25.38 -0.23 6.24
CA VAL A 147 -25.98 0.25 7.49
C VAL A 147 -27.32 -0.44 7.68
N GLY A 148 -27.36 -1.48 8.54
CA GLY A 148 -28.54 -2.31 8.72
C GLY A 148 -28.96 -2.97 7.40
N ALA A 149 -30.20 -2.74 6.96
CA ALA A 149 -30.73 -3.21 5.67
C ALA A 149 -30.45 -2.26 4.49
N GLY A 150 -29.81 -1.11 4.73
CA GLY A 150 -29.57 -0.07 3.73
C GLY A 150 -28.09 0.14 3.41
N VAL A 151 -27.83 1.11 2.52
CA VAL A 151 -26.48 1.56 2.15
C VAL A 151 -26.40 3.07 2.31
N SER A 152 -25.44 3.52 3.12
CA SER A 152 -25.05 4.92 3.18
C SER A 152 -24.03 5.23 2.08
N VAL A 153 -24.21 6.35 1.38
CA VAL A 153 -23.33 6.80 0.30
C VAL A 153 -22.72 8.14 0.66
N HIS A 154 -21.40 8.18 0.74
CA HIS A 154 -20.63 9.41 0.90
C HIS A 154 -19.82 9.67 -0.37
N VAL A 155 -19.76 10.92 -0.81
CA VAL A 155 -18.98 11.32 -1.98
C VAL A 155 -18.12 12.52 -1.65
N LYS A 156 -16.83 12.43 -1.95
CA LYS A 156 -15.90 13.56 -1.90
C LYS A 156 -15.00 13.60 -3.12
N ARG A 157 -14.23 14.68 -3.25
CA ARG A 157 -13.11 14.75 -4.19
C ARG A 157 -11.85 14.20 -3.54
N TYR A 158 -11.10 13.39 -4.27
CA TYR A 158 -9.77 12.95 -3.86
C TYR A 158 -8.73 13.73 -4.68
N TYR A 159 -8.12 14.74 -4.06
CA TYR A 159 -7.17 15.62 -4.75
C TYR A 159 -5.83 14.91 -4.95
N ILE A 160 -5.38 14.87 -6.20
CA ILE A 160 -4.12 14.28 -6.61
C ILE A 160 -3.22 15.41 -7.09
N TYR A 161 -2.00 15.45 -6.55
CA TYR A 161 -1.01 16.50 -6.82
C TYR A 161 0.22 15.97 -7.57
N LYS A 162 0.23 14.68 -7.93
CA LYS A 162 1.37 14.00 -8.56
C LYS A 162 1.00 13.44 -9.93
N GLU A 163 1.80 13.76 -10.95
CA GLU A 163 1.65 13.19 -12.30
C GLU A 163 1.82 11.68 -12.22
N GLU A 164 2.80 11.23 -11.43
CA GLU A 164 3.11 9.84 -11.21
C GLU A 164 2.81 9.49 -9.74
N ILE A 165 1.84 8.61 -9.48
CA ILE A 165 1.42 8.19 -8.13
C ILE A 165 1.52 6.66 -7.97
N SER A 166 2.04 6.22 -6.84
CA SER A 166 2.15 4.79 -6.54
C SER A 166 0.85 4.21 -6.01
N LEU A 167 0.57 2.93 -6.32
CA LEU A 167 -0.57 2.22 -5.71
C LEU A 167 -0.44 2.14 -4.19
N LYS A 168 0.79 2.11 -3.66
CA LYS A 168 1.07 2.19 -2.22
C LYS A 168 0.50 3.45 -1.59
N GLU A 169 0.75 4.61 -2.20
CA GLU A 169 0.29 5.90 -1.68
C GLU A 169 -1.23 5.99 -1.69
N LEU A 170 -1.86 5.58 -2.79
CA LEU A 170 -3.32 5.55 -2.90
C LEU A 170 -3.93 4.61 -1.86
N ASP A 171 -3.48 3.36 -1.80
CA ASP A 171 -3.97 2.36 -0.85
C ASP A 171 -3.84 2.87 0.59
N PHE A 172 -2.67 3.39 0.97
CA PHE A 172 -2.43 3.85 2.33
C PHE A 172 -3.30 5.04 2.70
N LYS A 173 -3.31 6.11 1.89
CA LYS A 173 -4.08 7.33 2.19
C LYS A 173 -5.59 7.07 2.19
N LEU A 174 -6.09 6.24 1.28
CA LEU A 174 -7.50 5.90 1.22
C LEU A 174 -7.92 5.08 2.45
N ARG A 175 -7.14 4.07 2.84
CA ARG A 175 -7.44 3.29 4.07
C ARG A 175 -7.32 4.13 5.33
N GLN A 176 -6.29 4.98 5.43
CA GLN A 176 -6.12 5.89 6.56
C GLN A 176 -7.36 6.77 6.74
N TYR A 177 -7.88 7.32 5.64
CA TYR A 177 -9.11 8.10 5.64
C TYR A 177 -10.33 7.28 6.08
N LEU A 178 -10.49 6.06 5.55
CA LEU A 178 -11.60 5.17 5.92
C LEU A 178 -11.55 4.71 7.39
N ILE A 179 -10.36 4.57 7.97
CA ILE A 179 -10.20 4.27 9.41
C ILE A 179 -10.66 5.45 10.26
N GLN A 180 -10.26 6.67 9.87
CA GLN A 180 -10.58 7.90 10.60
C GLN A 180 -12.07 8.23 10.56
N ASP A 181 -12.69 8.19 9.38
CA ASP A 181 -14.03 8.75 9.17
C ASP A 181 -15.13 7.69 9.01
N PHE A 182 -14.78 6.42 8.73
CA PHE A 182 -15.75 5.39 8.35
C PHE A 182 -15.67 4.10 9.17
N ASP A 183 -14.89 4.08 10.26
CA ASP A 183 -14.73 2.94 11.16
C ASP A 183 -14.10 1.70 10.52
N LEU A 184 -13.33 1.86 9.43
CA LEU A 184 -12.62 0.72 8.84
C LEU A 184 -11.75 0.05 9.91
N TYR A 185 -11.85 -1.28 9.99
CA TYR A 185 -11.19 -2.14 10.98
C TYR A 185 -11.70 -2.05 12.43
N LYS A 186 -12.82 -1.36 12.70
CA LYS A 186 -13.59 -1.61 13.93
C LYS A 186 -14.42 -2.90 13.86
N LYS A 187 -14.64 -3.40 12.65
CA LYS A 187 -15.27 -4.70 12.35
C LYS A 187 -14.46 -5.44 11.31
N PHE A 188 -14.64 -6.76 11.22
CA PHE A 188 -14.01 -7.55 10.16
C PHE A 188 -14.48 -7.08 8.77
N PRO A 189 -13.56 -6.68 7.86
CA PRO A 189 -13.91 -6.05 6.60
C PRO A 189 -14.54 -6.99 5.56
N LYS A 190 -14.53 -8.32 5.76
CA LYS A 190 -15.09 -9.31 4.81
C LYS A 190 -14.60 -9.07 3.36
N ALA A 191 -15.54 -8.79 2.44
CA ALA A 191 -15.29 -8.53 1.02
C ALA A 191 -15.11 -7.04 0.69
N SER A 192 -14.95 -6.19 1.71
CA SER A 192 -14.75 -4.75 1.52
C SER A 192 -13.52 -4.49 0.64
N LYS A 193 -13.68 -3.57 -0.30
CA LYS A 193 -12.66 -3.29 -1.33
C LYS A 193 -12.71 -1.85 -1.78
N ILE A 194 -11.55 -1.33 -2.13
CA ILE A 194 -11.41 -0.09 -2.90
C ILE A 194 -11.14 -0.47 -4.35
N LYS A 195 -11.85 0.16 -5.27
CA LYS A 195 -11.63 0.07 -6.72
C LYS A 195 -11.21 1.44 -7.24
N VAL A 196 -10.06 1.51 -7.89
CA VAL A 196 -9.59 2.68 -8.63
C VAL A 196 -9.83 2.40 -10.11
N THR A 197 -10.74 3.16 -10.72
CA THR A 197 -11.07 3.04 -12.15
C THR A 197 -10.32 4.10 -12.94
N MET A 198 -9.70 3.68 -14.03
CA MET A 198 -8.93 4.52 -14.94
C MET A 198 -9.81 4.98 -16.10
N LYS A 199 -9.41 6.06 -16.78
CA LYS A 199 -10.15 6.63 -17.92
C LYS A 199 -10.22 5.71 -19.14
N ASP A 200 -9.25 4.81 -19.29
CA ASP A 200 -9.21 3.79 -20.34
C ASP A 200 -10.11 2.56 -20.03
N GLY A 201 -10.86 2.59 -18.93
CA GLY A 201 -11.70 1.48 -18.46
C GLY A 201 -10.94 0.43 -17.63
N GLY A 202 -9.61 0.49 -17.56
CA GLY A 202 -8.80 -0.33 -16.67
C GLY A 202 -9.08 -0.04 -15.21
N TYR A 203 -8.73 -0.97 -14.31
CA TYR A 203 -8.93 -0.75 -12.88
C TYR A 203 -7.91 -1.48 -11.99
N TYR A 204 -7.75 -0.96 -10.78
CA TYR A 204 -7.00 -1.57 -9.69
C TYR A 204 -7.91 -1.81 -8.50
N THR A 205 -7.69 -2.93 -7.81
CA THR A 205 -8.44 -3.29 -6.59
C THR A 205 -7.49 -3.39 -5.40
N PHE A 206 -7.95 -2.86 -4.26
CA PHE A 206 -7.37 -3.08 -2.94
C PHE A 206 -8.37 -3.83 -2.08
N GLU A 207 -8.06 -5.08 -1.76
CA GLU A 207 -8.84 -5.87 -0.81
C GLU A 207 -8.52 -5.39 0.61
N LEU A 208 -9.54 -5.00 1.37
CA LEU A 208 -9.32 -4.37 2.67
C LEU A 208 -9.03 -5.39 3.77
N ASN A 209 -9.33 -6.67 3.55
CA ASN A 209 -9.04 -7.76 4.48
C ASN A 209 -7.56 -8.20 4.54
N LYS A 210 -6.69 -7.60 3.72
CA LYS A 210 -5.25 -7.89 3.70
C LYS A 210 -4.45 -6.63 3.39
N LYS A 211 -3.18 -6.62 3.78
CA LYS A 211 -2.23 -5.55 3.42
C LYS A 211 -1.97 -5.58 1.91
N LEU A 212 -1.75 -4.42 1.29
CA LEU A 212 -1.30 -4.37 -0.10
C LEU A 212 -0.04 -5.23 -0.28
N GLN A 213 -0.05 -6.07 -1.31
CA GLN A 213 1.06 -6.97 -1.59
C GLN A 213 2.33 -6.16 -1.89
N THR A 214 3.47 -6.57 -1.32
CA THR A 214 4.73 -5.82 -1.42
C THR A 214 5.19 -5.59 -2.86
N ASN A 215 4.98 -6.57 -3.74
CA ASN A 215 5.28 -6.46 -5.17
C ASN A 215 4.46 -5.37 -5.88
N ARG A 216 3.22 -5.11 -5.42
CA ARG A 216 2.35 -4.04 -5.95
C ARG A 216 2.65 -2.66 -5.38
N MET A 217 3.48 -2.56 -4.33
CA MET A 217 3.86 -1.26 -3.77
C MET A 217 4.78 -0.45 -4.68
N SER A 218 5.40 -1.11 -5.66
CA SER A 218 6.20 -0.48 -6.74
C SER A 218 5.38 -0.22 -8.01
N ASP A 219 4.10 -0.60 -8.04
CA ASP A 219 3.23 -0.27 -9.16
C ASP A 219 2.87 1.22 -9.11
N VAL A 220 2.88 1.82 -10.29
CA VAL A 220 2.73 3.27 -10.46
C VAL A 220 1.80 3.54 -11.63
N ILE A 221 1.00 4.59 -11.48
CA ILE A 221 0.02 5.04 -12.47
C ILE A 221 0.11 6.55 -12.68
N ASP A 222 -0.44 7.02 -13.80
CA ASP A 222 -0.61 8.44 -14.04
C ASP A 222 -1.81 8.97 -13.23
N GLY A 223 -1.57 9.92 -12.34
CA GLY A 223 -2.59 10.50 -11.47
C GLY A 223 -3.71 11.23 -12.23
N ARG A 224 -3.45 11.68 -13.45
CA ARG A 224 -4.42 12.37 -14.33
C ARG A 224 -5.36 11.39 -15.02
N ASN A 225 -4.99 10.11 -15.08
CA ASN A 225 -5.75 9.05 -15.74
C ASN A 225 -6.71 8.32 -14.79
N ILE A 226 -6.79 8.72 -13.52
CA ILE A 226 -7.80 8.19 -12.59
C ILE A 226 -9.14 8.87 -12.89
N GLU A 227 -10.15 8.05 -13.18
CA GLU A 227 -11.52 8.51 -13.46
C GLU A 227 -12.33 8.61 -12.16
N LYS A 228 -12.37 7.51 -11.40
CA LYS A 228 -13.11 7.43 -10.13
C LYS A 228 -12.50 6.44 -9.16
N ILE A 229 -12.77 6.66 -7.88
CA ILE A 229 -12.41 5.77 -6.78
C ILE A 229 -13.70 5.36 -6.07
N GLU A 230 -13.87 4.07 -5.82
CA GLU A 230 -15.06 3.52 -5.15
C GLU A 230 -14.62 2.63 -3.99
N ALA A 231 -15.02 2.94 -2.76
CA ALA A 231 -14.87 2.05 -1.61
C ALA A 231 -16.23 1.43 -1.27
N ASN A 232 -16.29 0.10 -1.21
CA ASN A 232 -17.44 -0.61 -0.66
C ASN A 232 -16.98 -1.21 0.67
N ILE A 233 -17.58 -0.76 1.76
CA ILE A 233 -17.21 -1.10 3.15
C ILE A 233 -18.44 -1.53 3.95
N ARG A 234 -18.19 -2.21 5.06
CA ARG A 234 -19.21 -2.63 6.03
C ARG A 234 -19.26 -1.72 7.24
#